data_AF-A0A7S0MJ97-F1
#
_entry.id   AF-A0A7S0MJ97-F1
#
_cell.length_a   1.000
_cell.length_b   1.000
_cell.length_c   1.000
_cell.angle_alpha   90.00
_cell.angle_beta   90.00
_cell.angle_gamma   90.00
#
_symmetry.space_group_name_H-M   'P 1'
#
loop_
_entity.id
_entity.type
_entity.pdbx_description
1 polymer ?
#
loop_
_entity_poly.entity_id
_entity_poly.type
_entity_poly.pdbx_seq_one_letter_code
_entity_poly.pdbx_strand_id
1 'polypeptide(L)'
;GESAGAESVAVDEVVSCVGFRPDDGLWKELQVHVCYATGGPMKLAAAIMASSGGGGGDCLKQTAADSSALTNVEPGFFVIGSKSYGRNSAFLLTLGCSQVRQVLELLAQP
;
A
#
# COMPACT_ATOMS: atom_id res chain seq x y z
N GLY A 1 -24.52 25.85 -18.85
CA GLY A 1 -23.61 25.04 -18.03
C GLY A 1 -22.45 25.91 -17.68
N GLU A 2 -22.42 26.44 -16.47
CA GLU A 2 -21.41 27.39 -16.01
C GLU A 2 -20.06 26.67 -15.87
N SER A 3 -19.06 27.15 -16.60
CA SER A 3 -17.66 26.80 -16.35
C SER A 3 -17.24 27.54 -15.09
N ALA A 4 -16.83 26.81 -14.04
CA ALA A 4 -16.23 27.41 -12.86
C ALA A 4 -15.02 28.27 -13.32
N GLY A 5 -15.06 29.57 -13.03
CA GLY A 5 -14.00 30.50 -13.39
C GLY A 5 -12.70 30.15 -12.68
N ALA A 6 -11.57 30.33 -13.37
CA ALA A 6 -10.26 30.14 -12.75
C ALA A 6 -10.05 31.16 -11.62
N GLU A 7 -9.76 30.68 -10.41
CA GLU A 7 -9.42 31.49 -9.24
C GLU A 7 -7.90 31.51 -9.04
N SER A 8 -7.34 32.68 -8.70
CA SER A 8 -5.91 32.86 -8.49
C SER A 8 -5.62 33.40 -7.08
N VAL A 9 -4.58 32.88 -6.44
CA VAL A 9 -4.12 33.29 -5.10
C VAL A 9 -2.61 33.55 -5.14
N ALA A 10 -2.14 34.59 -4.43
CA ALA A 10 -0.72 34.91 -4.29
C ALA A 10 -0.15 34.28 -3.00
N VAL A 11 0.90 33.46 -3.15
CA VAL A 11 1.63 32.80 -2.05
C VAL A 11 3.12 32.75 -2.38
N ASP A 12 3.97 32.67 -1.36
CA ASP A 12 5.41 32.50 -1.54
C ASP A 12 5.77 31.06 -1.92
N GLU A 13 5.11 30.07 -1.31
CA GLU A 13 5.35 28.65 -1.57
C GLU A 13 4.07 27.82 -1.56
N VAL A 14 4.09 26.74 -2.34
CA VAL A 14 3.02 25.73 -2.40
C VAL A 14 3.60 24.37 -2.01
N VAL A 15 3.09 23.79 -0.93
CA VAL A 15 3.46 22.43 -0.50
C VAL A 15 2.33 21.47 -0.80
N SER A 16 2.58 20.51 -1.70
CA SER A 16 1.58 19.52 -2.10
C SER A 16 1.64 18.27 -1.22
N CYS A 17 0.75 18.19 -0.23
CA CYS A 17 0.62 17.05 0.69
C CYS A 17 -0.44 16.03 0.23
N VAL A 18 -0.54 15.77 -1.08
CA VAL A 18 -1.61 14.94 -1.68
C VAL A 18 -1.28 13.44 -1.76
N GLY A 19 -0.23 13.01 -1.06
CA GLY A 19 0.22 11.62 -1.02
C GLY A 19 1.09 11.23 -2.22
N PHE A 20 1.26 9.92 -2.41
CA PHE A 20 2.13 9.34 -3.43
C PHE A 20 1.54 8.03 -3.96
N ARG A 21 2.13 7.51 -5.04
CA ARG A 21 1.83 6.20 -5.62
C ARG A 21 3.11 5.38 -5.74
N PRO A 22 3.08 4.06 -5.45
CA PRO A 22 4.24 3.22 -5.72
C PRO A 22 4.52 3.13 -7.22
N ASP A 23 5.81 3.07 -7.57
CA ASP A 23 6.25 2.71 -8.92
C ASP A 23 6.04 1.22 -9.17
N ASP A 24 5.08 0.87 -10.03
CA ASP A 24 4.74 -0.50 -10.39
C ASP A 24 5.51 -1.04 -11.60
N GLY A 25 6.46 -0.28 -12.16
CA GLY A 25 7.20 -0.64 -13.37
C GLY A 25 7.77 -2.06 -13.36
N LEU A 26 8.36 -2.49 -12.24
CA LEU A 26 8.97 -3.81 -12.11
C LEU A 26 7.96 -4.97 -12.18
N TRP A 27 6.79 -4.84 -11.56
CA TRP A 27 5.84 -5.96 -11.43
C TRP A 27 4.67 -5.90 -12.40
N LYS A 28 4.61 -4.89 -13.27
CA LYS A 28 3.60 -4.79 -14.33
C LYS A 28 3.63 -5.98 -15.29
N GLU A 29 4.82 -6.53 -15.52
CA GLU A 29 5.04 -7.70 -16.39
C GLU A 29 4.93 -9.04 -15.63
N LEU A 30 4.72 -8.99 -14.31
CA LEU A 30 4.61 -10.17 -13.44
C LEU A 30 3.14 -10.49 -13.12
N GLN A 31 2.89 -11.70 -12.62
CA GLN A 31 1.55 -12.17 -12.24
C GLN A 31 1.08 -11.60 -10.89
N VAL A 32 1.25 -10.29 -10.67
CA VAL A 32 0.84 -9.60 -9.45
C VAL A 32 -0.57 -9.04 -9.61
N HIS A 33 -1.52 -9.57 -8.84
CA HIS A 33 -2.86 -8.97 -8.74
C HIS A 33 -2.83 -7.69 -7.90
N VAL A 34 -3.22 -6.57 -8.53
CA VAL A 34 -3.22 -5.25 -7.91
C VAL A 34 -4.64 -4.83 -7.53
N CYS A 35 -4.82 -4.33 -6.32
CA CYS A 35 -6.08 -3.75 -5.87
C CYS A 35 -6.38 -2.46 -6.65
N TYR A 36 -7.56 -2.36 -7.27
CA TYR A 36 -7.98 -1.17 -8.02
C TYR A 36 -8.05 0.08 -7.12
N ALA A 37 -8.43 -0.08 -5.85
CA ALA A 37 -8.60 1.02 -4.92
C ALA A 37 -7.26 1.56 -4.40
N THR A 38 -6.30 0.69 -4.08
CA THR A 38 -5.03 1.15 -3.46
C THR A 38 -3.86 1.16 -4.43
N GLY A 39 -3.82 0.29 -5.43
CA GLY A 39 -2.62 0.06 -6.24
C GLY A 39 -1.57 -0.83 -5.57
N GLY A 40 -1.86 -1.42 -4.40
CA GLY A 40 -1.02 -2.43 -3.74
C GLY A 40 -1.45 -3.87 -4.07
N PRO A 41 -0.69 -4.89 -3.62
CA PRO A 41 -1.05 -6.30 -3.80
C PRO A 41 -2.42 -6.63 -3.21
N MET A 42 -3.25 -7.34 -3.98
CA MET A 42 -4.67 -7.56 -3.67
C MET A 42 -4.88 -8.22 -2.30
N LYS A 43 -4.13 -9.28 -1.96
CA LYS A 43 -4.31 -10.01 -0.70
C LYS A 43 -4.05 -9.12 0.51
N LEU A 44 -2.94 -8.38 0.51
CA LEU A 44 -2.62 -7.44 1.59
C LEU A 44 -3.62 -6.30 1.66
N ALA A 45 -4.04 -5.73 0.52
CA ALA A 45 -5.06 -4.68 0.50
C ALA A 45 -6.39 -5.14 1.12
N ALA A 46 -6.81 -6.38 0.83
CA ALA A 46 -8.00 -6.98 1.45
C ALA A 46 -7.84 -7.19 2.95
N ALA A 47 -6.68 -7.68 3.42
CA ALA A 47 -6.38 -7.86 4.84
C ALA A 47 -6.37 -6.52 5.61
N ILE A 48 -5.80 -5.46 5.01
CA ILE A 48 -5.85 -4.11 5.58
C ILE A 48 -7.29 -3.62 5.63
N MET A 49 -8.08 -3.78 4.56
CA MET A 49 -9.48 -3.36 4.54
C MET A 49 -10.34 -4.06 5.60
N ALA A 50 -10.12 -5.37 5.80
CA ALA A 50 -10.82 -6.14 6.82
C ALA A 50 -10.45 -5.73 8.26
N SER A 51 -9.20 -5.34 8.51
CA SER A 51 -8.73 -4.92 9.83
C SER A 51 -9.02 -3.46 10.17
N SER A 52 -9.13 -2.59 9.17
CA SER A 52 -9.25 -1.14 9.35
C SER A 52 -10.70 -0.60 9.35
N GLY A 53 -11.70 -1.48 9.25
CA GLY A 53 -13.10 -1.17 9.60
C GLY A 53 -13.68 0.12 9.01
N GLY A 54 -13.30 0.51 7.80
CA GLY A 54 -13.88 1.69 7.13
C GLY A 54 -13.38 3.06 7.63
N GLY A 55 -12.11 3.17 8.04
CA GLY A 55 -11.45 4.48 8.19
C GLY A 55 -11.70 5.22 9.51
N GLY A 56 -12.34 4.58 10.50
CA GLY A 56 -12.59 5.15 11.82
C GLY A 56 -11.68 4.64 12.96
N GLY A 57 -10.77 3.70 12.69
CA GLY A 57 -9.89 3.10 13.70
C GLY A 57 -8.60 3.89 13.96
N ASP A 58 -7.95 3.65 15.11
CA ASP A 58 -6.63 4.18 15.43
C ASP A 58 -5.59 3.66 14.43
N CYS A 59 -5.14 4.53 13.54
CA CYS A 59 -4.20 4.19 12.47
C CYS A 59 -2.80 3.80 12.98
N LEU A 60 -2.49 4.09 14.25
CA LEU A 60 -1.23 3.69 14.89
C LEU A 60 -1.32 2.30 15.53
N LYS A 61 -2.53 1.81 15.78
CA LYS A 61 -2.77 0.51 16.43
C LYS A 61 -3.08 -0.57 15.40
N GLN A 62 -2.08 -0.89 14.59
CA GLN A 62 -2.17 -1.92 13.55
C GLN A 62 -1.47 -3.21 13.93
N THR A 63 -2.08 -4.33 13.57
CA THR A 63 -1.47 -5.65 13.68
C THR A 63 -0.93 -6.07 12.32
N ALA A 64 0.20 -6.77 12.30
CA ALA A 64 0.73 -7.34 11.06
C ALA A 64 -0.27 -8.32 10.46
N ALA A 65 -0.49 -8.23 9.15
CA ALA A 65 -1.23 -9.24 8.41
C ALA A 65 -0.48 -10.58 8.45
N ASP A 66 -1.23 -11.67 8.24
CA ASP A 66 -0.68 -13.00 8.08
C ASP A 66 0.26 -13.08 6.86
N SER A 67 1.29 -13.93 6.94
CA SER A 67 2.32 -14.07 5.90
C SER A 67 1.75 -14.48 4.53
N SER A 68 0.63 -15.23 4.52
CA SER A 68 -0.09 -15.59 3.30
C SER A 68 -0.61 -14.36 2.54
N ALA A 69 -0.85 -13.24 3.23
CA ALA A 69 -1.29 -11.98 2.62
C ALA A 69 -0.15 -11.27 1.85
N LEU A 70 1.11 -11.63 2.10
CA LEU A 70 2.28 -11.09 1.39
C LEU A 70 2.59 -11.85 0.10
N THR A 71 1.98 -13.03 -0.08
CA THR A 71 2.12 -13.84 -1.30
C THR A 71 1.22 -13.31 -2.42
N ASN A 72 1.61 -13.55 -3.66
CA ASN A 72 0.78 -13.31 -4.84
C ASN A 72 0.89 -14.52 -5.79
N VAL A 73 0.31 -14.43 -6.99
CA VAL A 73 0.31 -15.56 -7.93
C VAL A 73 1.68 -15.75 -8.56
N GLU A 74 2.47 -14.68 -8.71
CA GLU A 74 3.88 -14.77 -9.11
C GLU A 74 4.70 -15.48 -8.02
N PRO A 75 5.22 -16.69 -8.28
CA PRO A 75 5.96 -17.46 -7.28
C PRO A 75 7.29 -16.78 -6.93
N GLY A 76 7.63 -16.74 -5.64
CA GLY A 76 8.92 -16.21 -5.18
C GLY A 76 9.08 -14.69 -5.31
N PHE A 77 8.05 -13.97 -5.77
CA PHE A 77 8.05 -12.51 -5.86
C PHE A 77 7.21 -11.90 -4.73
N PHE A 78 7.80 -10.96 -3.99
CA PHE A 78 7.14 -10.32 -2.85
C PHE A 78 7.19 -8.79 -2.98
N VAL A 79 6.07 -8.15 -2.70
CA VAL A 79 5.98 -6.70 -2.59
C VAL A 79 5.74 -6.37 -1.12
N ILE A 80 6.73 -5.77 -0.47
CA ILE A 80 6.71 -5.42 0.97
C ILE A 80 7.07 -3.95 1.19
N GLY A 81 7.03 -3.51 2.45
CA GLY A 81 7.25 -2.13 2.86
C GLY A 81 6.10 -1.22 2.43
N SER A 82 6.37 0.09 2.39
CA SER A 82 5.39 1.11 1.99
C SER A 82 4.81 0.85 0.61
N LYS A 83 5.62 0.27 -0.29
CA LYS A 83 5.24 -0.10 -1.66
C LYS A 83 4.06 -1.09 -1.69
N SER A 84 3.96 -1.96 -0.69
CA SER A 84 2.86 -2.93 -0.55
C SER A 84 1.53 -2.32 -0.11
N TYR A 85 1.55 -1.11 0.45
CA TYR A 85 0.33 -0.40 0.90
C TYR A 85 -0.35 0.38 -0.24
N GLY A 86 0.28 0.49 -1.41
CA GLY A 86 -0.28 1.28 -2.50
C GLY A 86 -0.39 2.76 -2.13
N ARG A 87 -1.58 3.32 -2.31
CA ARG A 87 -1.97 4.68 -1.89
C ARG A 87 -2.47 4.75 -0.44
N ASN A 88 -2.51 3.62 0.27
CA ASN A 88 -2.95 3.62 1.66
C ASN A 88 -1.88 4.29 2.54
N SER A 89 -2.27 5.38 3.23
CA SER A 89 -1.37 6.18 4.06
C SER A 89 -1.06 5.56 5.42
N ALA A 90 -1.68 4.43 5.77
CA ALA A 90 -1.59 3.85 7.10
C ALA A 90 -0.35 2.94 7.31
N PHE A 91 0.66 3.02 6.44
CA PHE A 91 1.87 2.22 6.59
C PHE A 91 2.69 2.65 7.83
N LEU A 92 3.13 1.67 8.62
CA LEU A 92 4.04 1.88 9.75
C LEU A 92 5.34 1.10 9.54
N LEU A 93 6.48 1.69 9.90
CA LEU A 93 7.80 1.03 9.79
C LEU A 93 7.86 -0.30 10.55
N THR A 94 7.18 -0.39 11.69
CA THR A 94 7.07 -1.62 12.48
C THR A 94 6.42 -2.76 11.69
N LEU A 95 5.40 -2.46 10.88
CA LEU A 95 4.75 -3.42 10.00
C LEU A 95 5.66 -3.80 8.85
N GLY A 96 6.39 -2.84 8.26
CA GLY A 96 7.42 -3.13 7.26
C GLY A 96 8.48 -4.11 7.77
N CYS A 97 9.00 -3.90 8.98
CA CYS A 97 9.95 -4.83 9.61
C CYS A 97 9.32 -6.21 9.89
N SER A 98 8.02 -6.28 10.19
CA SER A 98 7.31 -7.56 10.31
C SER A 98 7.21 -8.26 8.95
N GLN A 99 6.86 -7.54 7.88
CA GLN A 99 6.79 -8.11 6.53
C GLN A 99 8.13 -8.69 6.08
N VAL A 100 9.25 -8.01 6.37
CA VAL A 100 10.59 -8.54 6.07
C VAL A 100 10.83 -9.89 6.75
N ARG A 101 10.53 -10.01 8.05
CA ARG A 101 10.70 -11.27 8.79
C ARG A 101 9.85 -12.38 8.21
N GLN A 102 8.57 -12.10 7.95
CA GLN A 102 7.63 -13.06 7.37
C GLN A 102 8.08 -13.54 5.97
N VAL A 103 8.58 -12.63 5.12
CA VAL A 103 9.09 -13.01 3.79
C VAL A 103 10.35 -13.87 3.89
N LEU A 104 11.28 -13.54 4.80
CA LEU A 104 12.47 -14.37 5.02
C LEU A 104 12.11 -15.77 5.50
N GLU A 105 11.10 -15.90 6.36
CA GLU A 105 10.57 -17.20 6.80
C GLU A 105 9.94 -17.99 5.64
N LEU A 106 9.16 -17.34 4.77
CA LEU A 106 8.59 -17.98 3.59
C LEU A 106 9.68 -18.45 2.60
N LEU A 107 10.74 -17.67 2.42
CA LEU A 107 11.86 -17.99 1.54
C LEU A 107 12.77 -19.10 2.11
N ALA A 108 12.77 -19.31 3.43
CA ALA A 108 13.55 -20.34 4.08
C ALA A 108 12.85 -21.72 4.11
N GLN A 109 11.58 -21.79 3.70
CA GLN A 109 10.85 -23.06 3.60
C GLN A 109 11.32 -23.85 2.36
N PRO A 110 11.57 -25.17 2.52
CA PRO A 110 12.11 -26.02 1.46
C PRO A 110 11.11 -26.32 0.33
#